data_AF-A0A448T6G6-F1
#
_entry.id   AF-A0A448T6G6-F1
#
_cell.length_a   1.000
_cell.length_b   1.000
_cell.length_c   1.000
_cell.angle_alpha   90.00
_cell.angle_beta   90.00
_cell.angle_gamma   90.00
#
_symmetry.space_group_name_H-M   'P 1'
#
loop_
_entity.id
_entity.type
_entity.pdbx_description
1 polymer ?
#
loop_
_entity_poly.entity_id
_entity_poly.type
_entity_poly.pdbx_seq_one_letter_code
_entity_poly.pdbx_strand_id
1 'polypeptide(L)' 'MLDAVRHTSNSAENLLSLNYGGAQYYQDVPYAIADRRVITAPGTAPVSFMAAILNTLGLGDENLNAYLTMHAAEHRKPG' A
#
# COMPACT_ATOMS: atom_id res chain seq x y z
N MET A 1 12.86 -0.31 10.65
CA MET A 1 11.38 -0.28 10.84
C MET A 1 10.68 -1.24 9.88
N LEU A 2 11.09 -1.31 8.62
CA LEU A 2 10.52 -2.24 7.62
C LEU A 2 11.06 -3.68 7.73
N ASP A 3 12.00 -3.93 8.64
CA ASP A 3 12.78 -5.18 8.72
C ASP A 3 11.99 -6.39 9.20
N ALA A 4 10.74 -6.21 9.61
CA ALA A 4 9.90 -7.30 10.09
C ALA A 4 8.46 -7.24 9.57
N VAL A 5 8.05 -6.17 8.88
CA VAL A 5 6.66 -5.96 8.45
C VAL A 5 6.56 -6.11 6.94
N ARG A 6 5.45 -6.65 6.46
CA ARG A 6 5.13 -6.63 5.02
C ARG A 6 5.04 -5.19 4.56
N HIS A 7 5.66 -4.88 3.43
CA HIS A 7 5.68 -3.51 2.90
C HIS A 7 5.91 -3.49 1.39
N THR A 8 5.67 -2.32 0.81
CA THR A 8 5.92 -1.98 -0.59
C THR A 8 6.56 -0.59 -0.68
N SER A 9 7.01 -0.17 -1.86
CA SER A 9 7.47 1.19 -2.13
C SER A 9 7.28 1.51 -3.62
N ASN A 10 7.92 2.57 -4.14
CA ASN A 10 7.91 2.82 -5.58
C ASN A 10 8.65 1.73 -6.39
N SER A 11 9.71 1.15 -5.82
CA SER A 11 10.45 0.02 -6.41
C SER A 11 11.35 -0.62 -5.35
N ALA A 12 11.74 -1.89 -5.53
CA ALA A 12 12.61 -2.56 -4.56
C ALA A 12 13.98 -1.85 -4.42
N GLU A 13 14.51 -1.31 -5.53
CA GLU A 13 15.80 -0.64 -5.61
C GLU A 13 15.87 0.59 -4.70
N ASN A 14 14.77 1.33 -4.57
CA ASN A 14 14.69 2.49 -3.68
C ASN A 14 15.04 2.13 -2.24
N LEU A 15 14.68 0.93 -1.79
CA LEU A 15 14.96 0.47 -0.43
C LEU A 15 16.30 -0.26 -0.34
N LEU A 16 16.68 -1.04 -1.36
CA LEU A 16 17.96 -1.77 -1.37
C LEU A 16 19.17 -0.83 -1.24
N SER A 17 19.08 0.40 -1.78
CA SER A 17 20.11 1.44 -1.62
C SER A 17 20.37 1.86 -0.16
N LEU A 18 19.44 1.57 0.75
CA LEU A 18 19.48 1.95 2.17
C LEU A 18 20.07 0.86 3.08
N ASN A 19 20.50 -0.27 2.51
CA ASN A 19 21.05 -1.43 3.25
C ASN A 19 20.15 -1.89 4.41
N TYR A 20 18.83 -1.86 4.20
CA TYR A 20 17.83 -2.27 5.19
C TYR A 20 17.67 -3.80 5.22
N GLY A 21 17.27 -4.35 6.38
CA GLY A 21 17.19 -5.80 6.61
C GLY A 21 15.87 -6.44 6.17
N GLY A 22 14.95 -5.66 5.61
CA GLY A 22 13.57 -6.05 5.34
C GLY A 22 13.28 -6.63 3.95
N ALA A 23 14.29 -6.86 3.10
CA ALA A 23 14.07 -7.28 1.70
C ALA A 23 13.14 -8.51 1.56
N GLN A 24 13.20 -9.46 2.51
CA GLN A 24 12.33 -10.65 2.52
C GLN A 24 10.83 -10.35 2.74
N TYR A 25 10.50 -9.18 3.30
CA TYR A 25 9.13 -8.74 3.57
C TYR A 25 8.60 -7.74 2.51
N TYR A 26 9.45 -7.38 1.54
CA TYR A 26 9.06 -6.51 0.43
C TYR A 26 8.10 -7.24 -0.52
N GLN A 27 7.09 -6.53 -1.00
CA GLN A 27 6.18 -7.01 -2.03
C GLN A 27 6.09 -5.97 -3.14
N ASP A 28 6.37 -6.42 -4.37
CA ASP A 28 6.27 -5.58 -5.56
C ASP A 28 4.84 -5.57 -6.08
N VAL A 29 4.02 -4.67 -5.52
CA VAL A 29 2.59 -4.58 -5.81
C VAL A 29 2.17 -3.13 -6.07
N PRO A 30 1.21 -2.87 -6.97
CA PRO A 30 0.79 -1.51 -7.34
C PRO A 30 -0.21 -0.88 -6.35
N TYR A 31 -0.36 -1.44 -5.14
CA TYR A 31 -1.32 -1.01 -4.13
C TYR A 31 -0.69 -0.98 -2.73
N ALA A 32 -1.35 -0.31 -1.79
CA ALA A 32 -0.86 -0.18 -0.42
C ALA A 32 -0.85 -1.49 0.36
N ILE A 33 0.12 -1.64 1.25
CA ILE A 33 0.23 -2.73 2.23
C ILE A 33 0.12 -2.15 3.63
N ALA A 34 -0.76 -2.75 4.44
CA ALA A 34 -0.87 -2.49 5.87
C ALA A 34 -0.45 -3.73 6.67
N ASP A 35 0.53 -3.56 7.57
CA ASP A 35 0.99 -4.63 8.45
C ASP A 35 1.44 -4.08 9.79
N ARG A 36 0.87 -4.60 10.89
CA ARG A 36 1.19 -4.20 12.28
C ARG A 36 1.27 -2.68 12.48
N ARG A 37 0.28 -1.95 11.97
CA ARG A 37 0.15 -0.47 11.99
C ARG A 37 1.16 0.30 11.13
N VAL A 38 1.96 -0.39 10.33
CA VAL A 38 2.80 0.23 9.29
C VAL A 38 2.03 0.15 7.98
N ILE A 39 1.85 1.29 7.33
CA ILE A 39 1.20 1.38 6.02
C ILE A 39 2.21 1.93 5.03
N THR A 40 2.41 1.21 3.93
CA THR A 40 3.30 1.60 2.83
C THR A 40 2.57 1.50 1.52
N ALA A 41 2.93 2.32 0.54
CA ALA A 41 2.33 2.32 -0.78
C ALA A 41 3.33 2.86 -1.82
N PRO A 42 3.22 2.44 -3.09
CA PRO A 42 3.79 3.19 -4.19
C PRO A 42 3.15 4.57 -4.28
N GLY A 43 3.90 5.56 -4.77
CA GLY A 43 3.41 6.92 -5.01
C GLY A 43 2.28 7.00 -6.03
N THR A 44 2.11 5.95 -6.84
CA THR A 44 1.00 5.78 -7.80
C THR A 44 -0.26 5.20 -7.17
N ALA A 45 -0.28 4.90 -5.87
CA ALA A 45 -1.38 4.19 -5.22
C ALA A 45 -2.12 4.99 -4.12
N PRO A 46 -2.44 6.29 -4.32
CA PRO A 46 -3.01 7.16 -3.28
C PRO A 46 -4.37 6.66 -2.76
N VAL A 47 -5.20 6.09 -3.64
CA VAL A 47 -6.53 5.55 -3.32
C VAL A 47 -6.42 4.40 -2.32
N SER A 48 -5.63 3.38 -2.65
CA SER A 48 -5.42 2.23 -1.76
C SER A 48 -4.68 2.61 -0.47
N PHE A 49 -3.84 3.65 -0.50
CA PHE A 49 -3.16 4.16 0.70
C PHE A 49 -4.15 4.79 1.67
N MET A 50 -5.05 5.66 1.18
CA MET A 50 -6.11 6.24 1.98
C MET A 50 -7.04 5.17 2.57
N ALA A 51 -7.40 4.16 1.76
CA ALA A 51 -8.18 3.00 2.21
C ALA A 51 -7.53 2.31 3.41
N ALA A 52 -6.24 1.99 3.29
CA ALA A 52 -5.49 1.31 4.33
C ALA A 52 -5.42 2.12 5.63
N ILE A 53 -5.27 3.46 5.54
CA ILE A 53 -5.28 4.36 6.71
C ILE A 53 -6.62 4.30 7.42
N LEU A 54 -7.72 4.55 6.70
CA LEU A 54 -9.05 4.60 7.28
C LEU A 54 -9.46 3.24 7.89
N ASN A 55 -9.14 2.14 7.20
CA ASN A 55 -9.35 0.79 7.73
C ASN A 55 -8.55 0.54 9.02
N THR A 56 -7.28 0.97 9.06
CA THR A 56 -6.43 0.81 10.26
C THR A 56 -6.94 1.65 11.44
N LEU A 57 -7.57 2.78 11.17
CA LEU A 57 -8.22 3.64 12.18
C LEU A 57 -9.61 3.14 12.61
N GLY A 58 -10.14 2.07 11.98
CA GLY A 58 -11.50 1.61 12.23
C GLY A 58 -12.58 2.52 11.64
N LEU A 59 -12.20 3.40 10.71
CA LEU A 59 -13.06 4.35 10.01
C LEU A 59 -13.46 3.84 8.61
N GLY A 60 -13.12 2.59 8.28
CA GLY A 60 -13.57 1.95 7.06
C GLY A 60 -15.05 1.59 7.16
N ASP A 61 -15.89 2.23 6.36
CA ASP A 61 -17.29 1.88 6.20
C ASP A 61 -17.60 1.46 4.75
N GLU A 62 -18.84 1.03 4.49
CA GLU A 62 -19.28 0.64 3.15
C GLU A 62 -19.19 1.82 2.15
N ASN A 63 -19.33 3.06 2.60
CA ASN A 63 -19.20 4.24 1.75
C ASN A 63 -17.76 4.44 1.28
N LEU A 64 -16.78 4.23 2.15
CA LEU A 64 -15.39 4.24 1.78
C LEU A 64 -15.10 3.14 0.75
N ASN A 65 -15.59 1.93 0.97
CA ASN A 65 -15.41 0.84 0.00
C ASN A 65 -16.04 1.17 -1.36
N ALA A 66 -17.22 1.81 -1.38
CA ALA A 66 -17.86 2.27 -2.61
C ALA A 66 -17.05 3.37 -3.31
N TYR A 67 -16.58 4.38 -2.57
CA TYR A 67 -15.72 5.45 -3.08
C TYR A 67 -14.42 4.89 -3.67
N LEU A 68 -13.76 3.99 -2.95
CA LEU A 68 -12.55 3.31 -3.41
C LEU A 68 -12.83 2.48 -4.66
N THR A 69 -13.97 1.80 -4.75
CA THR A 69 -14.34 1.03 -5.96
C THR A 69 -14.54 1.94 -7.17
N MET A 70 -15.15 3.11 -6.97
CA MET A 70 -15.34 4.11 -8.03
C MET A 70 -14.03 4.72 -8.51
N HIS A 71 -13.09 5.01 -7.60
CA HIS A 71 -11.81 5.65 -7.93
C HIS A 71 -10.68 4.65 -8.25
N ALA A 72 -10.74 3.41 -7.77
CA ALA A 72 -9.82 2.34 -8.17
C ALA A 72 -10.03 1.92 -9.64
N ALA A 73 -11.17 2.28 -10.24
CA ALA A 73 -11.42 2.13 -11.67
C ALA A 73 -10.45 2.95 -12.54
N GLU A 74 -9.76 3.96 -11.99
CA GLU A 74 -8.73 4.73 -12.71
C GLU A 74 -7.47 3.89 -13.05
N HIS A 75 -7.34 2.67 -12.53
CA HIS A 75 -6.24 1.75 -12.84
C HIS A 75 -6.67 0.36 -13.32
N ARG A 76 -7.92 0.17 -13.79
CA ARG A 76 -8.21 -1.03 -14.61
C ARG A 76 -7.41 -0.91 -15.90
N LYS A 77 -6.42 -1.80 -16.09
CA LYS A 77 -5.88 -2.11 -17.42
C LYS A 77 -7.08 -2.31 -18.38
N PRO A 78 -7.10 -1.70 -19.57
CA PRO A 78 -7.98 -2.18 -20.62
C PRO A 78 -7.65 -3.66 -20.81
N GLY A 79 -8.69 -4.49 -20.83
CA GLY A 79 -8.56 -5.90 -21.23
C GLY A 79 -8.12 -6.03 -22.68
#